data_AF-A0A962TPW8-F1
#
_entry.id   AF-A0A962TPW8-F1
#
_cell.length_a   1.000
_cell.length_b   1.000
_cell.length_c   1.000
_cell.angle_alpha   90.00
_cell.angle_beta   90.00
_cell.angle_gamma   90.00
#
_symmetry.space_group_name_H-M   'P 1'
#
loop_
_entity.id
_entity.type
_entity.pdbx_description
1 polymer ?
#
loop_
_entity_poly.entity_id
_entity_poly.type
_entity_poly.pdbx_seq_one_letter_code
_entity_poly.pdbx_strand_id
1 'polypeptide(L)'
;MKKPFPWDKSLLNEPPNPSGELEPLKTMEKPMTPSTLYQKGKLYAFDGEAFVELEPSDERKLPVTEEAVNAVKAVRKVAHKAIGLRPELSLCASAMLLAAAELPDIAQRVKALGQKIYGS
;
A
#
# COMPACT_ATOMS: atom_id res chain seq x y z
N MET A 1 -9.34 -20.18 45.99
CA MET A 1 -8.91 -20.78 44.71
C MET A 1 -8.29 -19.70 43.84
N LYS A 2 -6.98 -19.75 43.60
CA LYS A 2 -6.24 -18.89 42.66
C LYS A 2 -5.38 -19.81 41.79
N LYS A 3 -5.59 -19.79 40.47
CA LYS A 3 -4.81 -20.61 39.52
C LYS A 3 -3.43 -19.96 39.33
N PRO A 4 -2.32 -20.72 39.38
CA PRO A 4 -1.00 -20.17 39.09
C PRO A 4 -0.83 -19.92 37.57
N PHE A 5 -0.11 -18.85 37.23
CA PHE A 5 0.18 -18.45 35.86
C PHE A 5 1.38 -19.24 35.28
N PRO A 6 1.49 -19.39 33.94
CA PRO A 6 2.36 -20.41 33.32
C PRO A 6 3.86 -20.07 33.30
N TRP A 7 4.27 -18.89 33.77
CA TRP A 7 5.66 -18.42 33.71
C TRP A 7 6.43 -18.61 35.04
N ASP A 8 5.86 -19.36 35.98
CA ASP A 8 6.40 -19.54 37.33
C ASP A 8 7.44 -20.68 37.45
N LYS A 9 8.36 -20.78 36.49
CA LYS A 9 9.54 -21.64 36.61
C LYS A 9 10.79 -20.90 36.17
N SER A 10 11.35 -20.15 37.10
CA SER A 10 12.77 -19.85 37.14
C SER A 10 13.53 -21.12 37.52
N LEU A 11 14.26 -21.72 36.59
CA LEU A 11 15.36 -22.62 36.91
C LEU A 11 16.64 -22.01 36.33
N LEU A 12 17.25 -21.12 37.12
CA LEU A 12 18.69 -20.88 37.04
C LEU A 12 19.39 -22.21 37.37
N ASN A 13 20.23 -22.69 36.45
CA ASN A 13 21.58 -23.24 36.70
C ASN A 13 22.12 -23.87 35.41
N GLU A 14 22.93 -23.13 34.65
CA GLU A 14 24.00 -23.70 33.80
C GLU A 14 25.23 -24.00 34.69
N PRO A 15 26.35 -24.63 34.23
CA PRO A 15 26.70 -25.45 33.05
C PRO A 15 27.35 -26.81 33.53
N PRO A 16 28.15 -27.62 32.78
CA PRO A 16 28.69 -27.47 31.43
C PRO A 16 28.40 -28.62 30.46
N ASN A 17 28.60 -28.32 29.19
CA ASN A 17 28.77 -29.29 28.13
C ASN A 17 30.27 -29.66 28.01
N PRO A 18 30.67 -30.91 28.28
CA PRO A 18 31.97 -31.42 27.85
C PRO A 18 31.76 -32.57 26.87
N SER A 19 32.15 -32.34 25.62
CA SER A 19 32.34 -33.36 24.58
C SER A 19 31.11 -34.04 23.99
N GLY A 20 31.01 -33.96 22.67
CA GLY A 20 30.40 -34.99 21.82
C GLY A 20 29.13 -34.58 21.10
N GLU A 21 29.29 -34.08 19.87
CA GLU A 21 28.36 -34.24 18.73
C GLU A 21 26.85 -34.04 19.00
N LEU A 22 26.37 -32.82 18.73
CA LEU A 22 24.95 -32.61 18.40
C LEU A 22 24.82 -32.60 16.88
N GLU A 23 24.25 -33.67 16.34
CA GLU A 23 23.79 -33.78 14.96
C GLU A 23 22.97 -32.54 14.56
N PRO A 24 23.22 -31.89 13.41
CA PRO A 24 22.38 -30.78 13.00
C PRO A 24 20.97 -31.29 12.67
N LEU A 25 19.98 -30.77 13.41
CA LEU A 25 18.56 -30.86 13.08
C LEU A 25 18.37 -30.60 11.58
N LYS A 26 18.00 -31.64 10.84
CA LYS A 26 17.56 -31.51 9.44
C LYS A 26 16.30 -30.64 9.43
N THR A 27 16.47 -29.34 9.26
CA THR A 27 15.41 -28.46 8.79
C THR A 27 15.00 -29.00 7.43
N MET A 28 13.88 -29.71 7.36
CA MET A 28 13.20 -29.91 6.08
C MET A 28 12.66 -28.54 5.67
N GLU A 29 13.54 -27.70 5.11
CA GLU A 29 13.09 -26.63 4.24
C GLU A 29 12.41 -27.32 3.06
N LYS A 30 11.09 -27.44 3.16
CA LYS A 30 10.27 -27.80 2.01
C LYS A 30 10.57 -26.69 0.99
N PRO A 31 11.20 -26.99 -0.16
CA PRO A 31 11.47 -25.94 -1.14
C PRO A 31 10.11 -25.35 -1.51
N MET A 32 9.95 -24.06 -1.27
CA MET A 32 8.80 -23.30 -1.74
C MET A 32 8.91 -23.23 -3.26
N THR A 33 8.49 -24.31 -3.92
CA THR A 33 8.28 -24.32 -5.34
C THR A 33 7.19 -23.29 -5.60
N PRO A 34 7.44 -22.21 -6.37
CA PRO A 34 6.35 -21.41 -6.87
C PRO A 34 5.53 -22.33 -7.78
N SER A 35 4.38 -22.79 -7.29
CA SER A 35 3.50 -23.72 -8.03
C SER A 35 2.90 -23.09 -9.29
N THR A 36 3.18 -21.82 -9.54
CA THR A 36 2.77 -21.09 -10.74
C THR A 36 3.96 -20.31 -11.30
N LEU A 37 4.42 -20.72 -12.50
CA LEU A 37 5.32 -19.93 -13.33
C LEU A 37 4.62 -18.62 -13.70
N TYR A 38 5.05 -17.51 -13.12
CA TYR A 38 4.57 -16.18 -13.50
C TYR A 38 4.76 -15.96 -15.00
N GLN A 39 3.69 -15.58 -15.69
CA GLN A 39 3.74 -15.33 -17.12
C GLN A 39 4.16 -13.89 -17.40
N LYS A 40 5.20 -13.70 -18.22
CA LYS A 40 5.66 -12.37 -18.64
C LYS A 40 4.52 -11.64 -19.36
N GLY A 41 4.16 -10.45 -18.88
CA GLY A 41 3.07 -9.63 -19.45
C GLY A 41 1.74 -9.73 -18.69
N LYS A 42 1.64 -10.60 -17.69
CA LYS A 42 0.51 -10.66 -16.77
C LYS A 42 0.80 -9.86 -15.50
N LEU A 43 -0.24 -9.28 -14.90
CA LEU A 43 -0.15 -8.56 -13.64
C LEU A 43 -0.50 -9.53 -12.51
N TYR A 44 0.21 -9.42 -11.39
CA TYR A 44 -0.04 -10.22 -10.19
C TYR A 44 -0.06 -9.31 -8.96
N ALA A 45 -0.97 -9.57 -8.02
CA ALA A 45 -1.01 -8.91 -6.73
C ALA A 45 -0.98 -9.93 -5.60
N PHE A 46 -0.34 -9.58 -4.49
CA PHE A 46 -0.33 -10.42 -3.30
C PHE A 46 -1.60 -10.15 -2.48
N ASP A 47 -2.41 -11.18 -2.25
CA ASP A 47 -3.68 -11.08 -1.52
C ASP A 47 -3.54 -11.33 0.00
N GLY A 48 -2.32 -11.65 0.46
CA GLY A 48 -2.03 -12.03 1.85
C GLY A 48 -1.68 -13.50 2.02
N GLU A 49 -2.03 -14.36 1.06
CA GLU A 49 -1.70 -15.78 1.05
C GLU A 49 -0.89 -16.17 -0.20
N ALA A 50 -1.26 -15.65 -1.37
CA ALA A 50 -0.64 -15.96 -2.64
C ALA A 50 -0.57 -14.74 -3.58
N PHE A 51 0.25 -14.86 -4.63
CA PHE A 51 0.21 -13.93 -5.76
C PHE A 51 -0.85 -14.38 -6.76
N VAL A 52 -1.94 -13.63 -6.85
CA VAL A 52 -3.05 -13.86 -7.77
C VAL A 52 -2.90 -13.02 -9.03
N GLU A 53 -3.19 -13.61 -10.19
CA GLU A 53 -3.21 -12.89 -11.47
C GLU A 53 -4.35 -11.87 -11.46
N LEU A 54 -4.05 -10.65 -11.88
CA LEU A 54 -5.02 -9.58 -12.04
C LEU A 54 -5.41 -9.48 -13.51
N GLU A 55 -6.72 -9.41 -13.76
CA GLU A 55 -7.20 -9.02 -15.08
C GLU A 55 -6.79 -7.56 -15.37
N PRO A 56 -6.22 -7.29 -16.55
CA PRO A 56 -5.98 -5.92 -16.98
C PRO A 56 -7.31 -5.16 -16.99
N SER A 57 -7.36 -4.02 -16.32
CA SER A 57 -8.54 -3.16 -16.38
C SER A 57 -8.71 -2.59 -17.79
N ASP A 58 -9.90 -2.73 -18.36
CA ASP A 58 -10.31 -2.07 -19.59
C ASP A 58 -10.52 -0.55 -19.39
N GLU A 59 -10.45 -0.07 -18.16
CA GLU A 59 -10.53 1.35 -17.87
C GLU A 59 -9.33 2.08 -18.47
N ARG A 60 -9.61 2.92 -19.48
CA ARG A 60 -8.63 3.85 -20.01
C ARG A 60 -8.20 4.81 -18.91
N LYS A 61 -6.98 4.62 -18.40
CA LYS A 61 -6.34 5.58 -17.50
C LYS A 61 -6.30 6.94 -18.19
N LEU A 62 -7.08 7.89 -17.70
CA LEU A 62 -6.99 9.25 -18.16
C LEU A 62 -5.66 9.83 -17.63
N PRO A 63 -4.78 10.32 -18.50
CA PRO A 63 -3.53 10.91 -18.05
C PRO A 63 -3.84 12.16 -17.23
N VAL A 64 -3.35 12.17 -15.98
CA VAL A 64 -3.39 13.38 -15.16
C VAL A 64 -2.36 14.34 -15.72
N THR A 65 -2.80 15.54 -16.12
CA THR A 65 -1.88 16.54 -16.68
C THR A 65 -0.92 17.06 -15.62
N GLU A 66 0.24 17.55 -16.06
CA GLU A 66 1.24 18.09 -15.13
C GLU A 66 0.69 19.29 -14.34
N GLU A 67 -0.14 20.12 -14.98
CA GLU A 67 -0.80 21.26 -14.35
C GLU A 67 -1.70 20.83 -13.20
N ALA A 68 -2.46 19.74 -13.38
CA ALA A 68 -3.32 19.20 -12.33
C ALA A 68 -2.50 18.70 -11.14
N VAL A 69 -1.39 17.99 -11.39
CA VAL A 69 -0.47 17.53 -10.33
C VAL A 69 0.14 18.71 -9.58
N ASN A 70 0.55 19.75 -10.31
CA ASN A 70 1.17 20.94 -9.72
C ASN A 70 0.17 21.74 -8.87
N ALA A 71 -1.10 21.82 -9.27
CA ALA A 71 -2.16 22.41 -8.46
C ALA A 71 -2.31 21.69 -7.11
N VAL A 72 -2.34 20.35 -7.10
CA VAL A 72 -2.43 19.57 -5.85
C VAL A 72 -1.19 19.78 -4.98
N LYS A 73 0.02 19.81 -5.58
CA LYS A 73 1.26 20.09 -4.85
C LYS A 73 1.26 21.48 -4.21
N ALA A 74 0.70 22.48 -4.88
CA ALA A 74 0.58 23.84 -4.35
C ALA A 74 -0.31 23.88 -3.11
N VAL A 75 -1.49 23.25 -3.18
CA VAL A 75 -2.40 23.13 -2.02
C VAL A 75 -1.74 22.36 -0.88
N ARG A 76 -1.08 21.24 -1.17
CA ARG A 76 -0.32 20.45 -0.18
C ARG A 76 0.75 21.29 0.53
N LYS A 77 1.46 22.16 -0.20
CA LYS A 77 2.48 23.05 0.35
C LYS A 77 1.87 24.08 1.30
N VAL A 78 0.71 24.64 0.96
CA VAL A 78 0.00 25.59 1.83
C VAL A 78 -0.54 24.89 3.07
N ALA A 79 -1.19 23.74 2.89
CA ALA A 79 -1.70 22.93 3.99
C ALA A 79 -0.59 22.54 4.97
N HIS A 80 0.58 22.10 4.47
CA HIS A 80 1.73 21.77 5.31
C HIS A 80 2.18 22.94 6.20
N LYS A 81 2.19 24.16 5.66
CA LYS A 81 2.52 25.36 6.45
C LYS A 81 1.48 25.67 7.53
N ALA A 82 0.21 25.38 7.27
CA ALA A 82 -0.89 25.67 8.19
C ALA A 82 -0.99 24.66 9.34
N ILE A 83 -0.80 23.36 9.05
CA ILE A 83 -1.01 22.28 10.03
C ILE A 83 0.29 21.71 10.61
N GLY A 84 1.45 22.14 10.11
CA GLY A 84 2.78 21.66 10.55
C GLY A 84 3.11 20.21 10.17
N LEU A 85 2.21 19.52 9.47
CA LEU A 85 2.36 18.15 8.99
C LEU A 85 2.16 18.13 7.48
N ARG A 86 2.89 17.26 6.78
CA ARG A 86 2.78 17.14 5.33
C ARG A 86 1.68 16.12 4.98
N PRO A 87 0.46 16.55 4.57
CA PRO A 87 -0.60 15.61 4.25
C PRO A 87 -0.25 14.78 3.01
N GLU A 88 -0.91 13.64 2.85
CA GLU A 88 -0.77 12.81 1.66
C GLU A 88 -1.29 13.53 0.41
N LEU A 89 -0.69 13.23 -0.74
CA LEU A 89 -1.06 13.90 -1.99
C LEU A 89 -2.51 13.55 -2.40
N SER A 90 -2.89 12.28 -2.24
CA SER A 90 -4.25 11.78 -2.50
C SER A 90 -5.27 12.45 -1.60
N LEU A 91 -4.95 12.65 -0.32
CA LEU A 91 -5.82 13.34 0.63
C LEU A 91 -6.07 14.79 0.21
N CYS A 92 -5.03 15.51 -0.22
CA CYS A 92 -5.19 16.87 -0.75
C CYS A 92 -6.08 16.90 -2.00
N ALA A 93 -5.89 15.97 -2.93
CA ALA A 93 -6.71 15.89 -4.14
C ALA A 93 -8.19 15.65 -3.80
N SER A 94 -8.49 14.71 -2.89
CA SER A 94 -9.86 14.44 -2.45
C SER A 94 -10.51 15.65 -1.79
N ALA A 95 -9.78 16.35 -0.90
CA ALA A 95 -10.27 17.56 -0.26
C ALA A 95 -10.53 18.69 -1.27
N MET A 96 -9.66 18.84 -2.27
CA MET A 96 -9.85 19.81 -3.36
C MET A 96 -11.10 19.49 -4.19
N LEU A 97 -11.37 18.22 -4.49
CA LEU A 97 -12.56 17.80 -5.23
C LEU A 97 -13.85 18.06 -4.43
N LEU A 98 -13.84 17.76 -3.13
CA LEU A 98 -14.97 18.05 -2.24
C LEU A 98 -15.24 19.55 -2.17
N ALA A 99 -14.21 20.37 -1.97
CA ALA A 99 -14.35 21.83 -1.96
C ALA A 99 -14.81 22.37 -3.33
N ALA A 100 -14.33 21.79 -4.43
CA ALA A 100 -14.76 22.20 -5.77
C ALA A 100 -16.23 21.87 -6.05
N ALA A 101 -16.81 20.85 -5.39
CA ALA A 101 -18.22 20.50 -5.54
C ALA A 101 -19.17 21.59 -5.01
N GLU A 102 -18.68 22.46 -4.11
CA GLU A 102 -19.43 23.60 -3.59
C GLU A 102 -19.41 24.82 -4.53
N LEU A 103 -18.57 24.81 -5.57
CA LEU A 103 -18.49 25.91 -6.52
C LEU A 103 -19.71 25.93 -7.45
N PRO A 104 -20.34 27.10 -7.67
CA PRO A 104 -21.36 27.23 -8.69
C PRO A 104 -20.78 26.90 -10.08
N ASP A 105 -21.58 26.23 -10.89
CA ASP A 105 -21.26 25.88 -12.29
C ASP A 105 -20.05 24.95 -12.49
N ILE A 106 -19.58 24.25 -11.46
CA ILE A 106 -18.45 23.32 -11.58
C ILE A 106 -18.68 22.25 -12.66
N ALA A 107 -19.90 21.72 -12.76
CA ALA A 107 -20.27 20.74 -13.79
C ALA A 107 -20.11 21.31 -15.22
N GLN A 108 -20.47 22.58 -15.44
CA GLN A 108 -20.31 23.23 -16.74
C GLN A 108 -18.82 23.44 -17.07
N ARG A 109 -18.02 23.85 -16.08
CA ARG A 109 -16.57 24.03 -16.24
C ARG A 109 -15.87 22.71 -16.59
N VAL A 110 -16.23 21.62 -15.90
CA VAL A 110 -15.70 20.27 -16.20
C VAL A 110 -16.12 19.82 -17.60
N LYS A 111 -17.38 20.05 -17.99
CA LYS A 111 -17.86 19.74 -19.35
C LYS A 111 -17.07 20.50 -20.42
N ALA A 112 -16.87 21.81 -20.24
CA ALA A 112 -16.12 22.64 -21.18
C ALA A 112 -14.66 22.18 -21.30
N LEU A 113 -14.02 21.82 -20.18
CA LEU A 113 -12.67 21.25 -20.19
C LEU A 113 -12.64 19.90 -20.90
N GLY A 114 -13.59 19.01 -20.62
CA GLY A 114 -13.71 17.72 -21.28
C GLY A 114 -13.91 17.86 -22.79
N GLN A 115 -14.73 18.80 -23.23
CA GLN A 115 -14.89 19.13 -24.65
C GLN A 115 -13.57 19.65 -25.27
N LYS A 116 -12.80 20.47 -24.55
CA LYS A 116 -11.51 20.94 -25.05
C LYS A 116 -10.47 19.81 -25.20
N ILE A 117 -10.48 18.84 -24.30
CA ILE A 117 -9.49 17.75 -24.27
C ILE A 117 -9.90 16.59 -25.20
N TYR A 118 -11.19 16.25 -25.24
CA TYR A 118 -11.70 15.05 -25.92
C TYR A 118 -12.63 15.35 -27.09
N GLY A 119 -13.12 16.58 -27.21
CA GLY A 119 -13.99 17.00 -28.31
C GLY A 119 -13.16 17.27 -29.55
N SER A 120 -12.79 16.19 -30.24
CA SER A 120 -12.47 16.22 -31.67
C SER A 120 -13.74 16.28 -32.50
#